data_AF-A0A7U9XE35-F1
#
_entry.id   AF-A0A7U9XE35-F1
#
_cell.length_a   1.000
_cell.length_b   1.000
_cell.length_c   1.000
_cell.angle_alpha   90.00
_cell.angle_beta   90.00
_cell.angle_gamma   90.00
#
_symmetry.space_group_name_H-M   'P 1'
#
loop_
_entity.id
_entity.type
_entity.pdbx_description
1 polymer ?
#
loop_
_entity_poly.entity_id
_entity_poly.type
_entity_poly.pdbx_seq_one_letter_code
_entity_poly.pdbx_strand_id
1 'polypeptide(L)'
;MKDTRLLQIFQSVKDTICKYDYYIHTSKKIIHLSNTEDKIPHLMGLQYAGRPKQYTGDFGAYAVKKGRITMQSLEKLVQKYYRTEEKQRRILEVIHLKLDNLSFLPEMFASYSKLYLYDLGKREDSDFDSDYLMVHEMEDRTLHLGIIKKDRQEKNLCQCNSFMTTYKKDKNSDSFYRGLEHCYEINRIVREDKMTKRAETIYLSSMAECRERTGIEKMLQAGGIGADEKLVTEIVKVNLKFGIYHTMDMLNDGAGLLAKCVDKREKALVSDFLALWEEKRNGI
;
A
#
# COMPACT_ATOMS: atom_id res chain seq x y z
N MET A 1 9.56 -14.86 30.17
CA MET A 1 9.67 -13.74 29.21
C MET A 1 8.30 -13.14 28.96
N LYS A 2 8.20 -11.81 28.79
CA LYS A 2 6.94 -11.16 28.40
C LYS A 2 6.61 -11.55 26.96
N ASP A 3 5.40 -12.03 26.68
CA ASP A 3 4.97 -12.34 25.31
C ASP A 3 4.85 -11.03 24.51
N THR A 4 5.72 -10.83 23.52
CA THR A 4 5.84 -9.61 22.71
C THR A 4 5.35 -9.79 21.27
N ARG A 5 4.81 -10.96 20.90
CA ARG A 5 4.44 -11.27 19.51
C ARG A 5 3.44 -10.27 18.92
N LEU A 6 2.37 -9.94 19.66
CA LEU A 6 1.39 -8.94 19.22
C LEU A 6 2.02 -7.55 19.02
N LEU A 7 2.99 -7.18 19.86
CA LEU A 7 3.70 -5.91 19.73
C LEU A 7 4.57 -5.90 18.47
N GLN A 8 5.24 -7.01 18.16
CA GLN A 8 6.05 -7.13 16.95
C GLN A 8 5.20 -6.99 15.68
N ILE A 9 4.06 -7.69 15.62
CA ILE A 9 3.09 -7.55 14.52
C ILE A 9 2.61 -6.10 14.42
N PHE A 10 2.25 -5.48 15.55
CA PHE A 10 1.79 -4.09 15.58
C PHE A 10 2.84 -3.13 15.00
N GLN A 11 4.12 -3.27 15.37
CA GLN A 11 5.18 -2.40 14.85
C GLN A 11 5.41 -2.63 13.36
N SER A 12 5.43 -3.88 12.90
CA SER A 12 5.57 -4.19 11.47
C SER A 12 4.44 -3.59 10.62
N VAL A 13 3.19 -3.69 11.08
CA VAL A 13 2.05 -3.07 10.41
C VAL A 13 2.16 -1.55 10.46
N LYS A 14 2.52 -0.97 11.61
CA LYS A 14 2.72 0.48 11.76
C LYS A 14 3.75 1.02 10.76
N ASP A 15 4.89 0.36 10.66
CA ASP A 15 5.98 0.76 9.75
C ASP A 15 5.55 0.70 8.29
N THR A 16 4.61 -0.19 7.97
CA THR A 16 4.03 -0.31 6.63
C THR A 16 2.98 0.76 6.35
N ILE A 17 1.91 0.84 7.14
CA ILE A 17 0.73 1.64 6.77
C ILE A 17 0.58 2.98 7.49
N CYS A 18 1.26 3.19 8.62
CA CYS A 18 1.13 4.42 9.41
C CYS A 18 2.28 5.40 9.18
N LYS A 19 3.47 4.92 8.80
CA LYS A 19 4.62 5.77 8.49
C LYS A 19 4.44 6.57 7.19
N TYR A 20 3.67 6.01 6.26
CA TYR A 20 3.52 6.55 4.91
C TYR A 20 2.07 6.92 4.58
N ASP A 21 1.91 7.94 3.75
CA ASP A 21 0.73 8.14 2.93
C ASP A 21 0.92 7.39 1.60
N TYR A 22 -0.15 6.76 1.10
CA TYR A 22 -0.12 6.07 -0.19
C TYR A 22 -1.12 6.72 -1.15
N TYR A 23 -0.64 7.13 -2.31
CA TYR A 23 -1.47 7.63 -3.40
C TYR A 23 -1.59 6.54 -4.46
N ILE A 24 -2.77 5.97 -4.59
CA ILE A 24 -3.08 4.86 -5.50
C ILE A 24 -3.78 5.44 -6.73
N HIS A 25 -3.09 5.43 -7.86
CA HIS A 25 -3.57 6.00 -9.11
C HIS A 25 -4.25 4.92 -9.95
N THR A 26 -5.48 5.21 -10.39
CA THR A 26 -6.22 4.43 -11.39
C THR A 26 -6.49 5.30 -12.62
N SER A 27 -7.13 4.75 -13.66
CA SER A 27 -7.56 5.56 -14.82
C SER A 27 -8.63 6.59 -14.48
N LYS A 28 -9.38 6.42 -13.38
CA LYS A 28 -10.50 7.30 -13.02
C LYS A 28 -10.24 8.24 -11.83
N LYS A 29 -9.41 7.84 -10.88
CA LYS A 29 -9.21 8.56 -9.63
C LYS A 29 -7.87 8.26 -8.97
N ILE A 30 -7.49 9.12 -8.02
CA ILE A 30 -6.38 8.90 -7.09
C ILE A 30 -7.00 8.69 -5.71
N ILE A 31 -6.71 7.56 -5.07
CA ILE A 31 -7.07 7.30 -3.68
C ILE A 31 -5.89 7.69 -2.79
N HIS A 32 -6.16 8.49 -1.76
CA HIS A 32 -5.20 8.81 -0.72
C HIS A 32 -5.47 7.91 0.48
N LEU A 33 -4.62 6.91 0.69
CA LEU A 33 -4.69 5.99 1.82
C LEU A 33 -3.78 6.49 2.95
N SER A 34 -4.38 6.92 4.06
CA SER A 34 -3.68 7.45 5.23
C SER A 34 -4.17 6.82 6.52
N ASN A 35 -3.29 6.05 7.18
CA ASN A 35 -3.64 5.36 8.42
C ASN A 35 -2.97 5.97 9.65
N THR A 36 -3.64 5.74 10.77
CA THR A 36 -3.15 6.02 12.12
C THR A 36 -3.16 4.71 12.93
N GLU A 37 -2.47 4.71 14.07
CA GLU A 37 -2.28 3.50 14.89
C GLU A 37 -3.60 2.88 15.38
N ASP A 38 -4.67 3.66 15.46
CA ASP A 38 -6.02 3.25 15.88
C ASP A 38 -6.64 2.16 14.99
N LYS A 39 -6.21 2.07 13.72
CA LYS A 39 -6.68 1.05 12.78
C LYS A 39 -5.95 -0.29 12.88
N ILE A 40 -4.73 -0.30 13.40
CA ILE A 40 -3.90 -1.52 13.48
C ILE A 40 -4.61 -2.64 14.27
N PRO A 41 -5.22 -2.38 15.45
CA PRO A 41 -5.96 -3.41 16.17
C PRO A 41 -7.10 -4.05 15.36
N HIS A 42 -7.76 -3.27 14.49
CA HIS A 42 -8.83 -3.79 13.64
C HIS A 42 -8.27 -4.73 12.56
N LEU A 43 -7.14 -4.37 11.96
CA LEU A 43 -6.42 -5.24 11.00
C LEU A 43 -5.94 -6.54 11.66
N MET A 44 -5.50 -6.45 12.92
CA MET A 44 -5.10 -7.60 13.76
C MET A 44 -6.29 -8.49 14.19
N GLY A 45 -7.53 -8.15 13.82
CA GLY A 45 -8.72 -8.91 14.20
C GLY A 45 -9.15 -8.73 15.65
N LEU A 46 -8.62 -7.73 16.35
CA LEU A 46 -8.93 -7.52 17.76
C LEU A 46 -10.38 -7.06 18.01
N GLN A 47 -11.14 -6.69 16.97
CA GLN A 47 -12.59 -6.51 17.11
C GLN A 47 -13.31 -7.77 17.59
N TYR A 48 -12.74 -8.96 17.36
CA TYR A 48 -13.36 -10.23 17.74
C TYR A 48 -12.93 -10.72 19.13
N ALA A 49 -11.89 -10.13 19.73
CA ALA A 49 -11.33 -10.61 21.00
C ALA A 49 -12.26 -10.39 22.21
N GLY A 50 -13.21 -9.46 22.14
CA GLY A 50 -14.06 -9.12 23.29
C GLY A 50 -15.40 -8.53 22.89
N ARG A 51 -15.91 -7.59 23.71
CA ARG A 51 -17.12 -6.84 23.32
C ARG A 51 -16.85 -6.04 22.05
N PRO A 52 -17.89 -5.77 21.24
CA PRO A 52 -17.74 -4.92 20.05
C PRO A 52 -16.98 -3.63 20.37
N LYS A 53 -15.98 -3.32 19.54
CA LYS A 53 -15.09 -2.15 19.64
C LYS A 53 -14.21 -2.06 20.89
N GLN A 54 -14.22 -3.06 21.78
CA GLN A 54 -13.49 -3.01 23.05
C GLN A 54 -11.97 -2.96 22.86
N TYR A 55 -11.43 -3.71 21.90
CA TYR A 55 -9.98 -3.78 21.63
C TYR A 55 -9.62 -3.18 20.28
N THR A 56 -10.42 -2.25 19.77
CA THR A 56 -10.13 -1.48 18.56
C THR A 56 -9.80 -0.02 18.89
N GLY A 57 -9.32 0.75 17.91
CA GLY A 57 -9.04 2.17 18.12
C GLY A 57 -7.86 2.42 19.06
N ASP A 58 -7.82 3.61 19.65
CA ASP A 58 -6.75 4.05 20.55
C ASP A 58 -6.55 3.13 21.75
N PHE A 59 -7.65 2.63 22.32
CA PHE A 59 -7.58 1.71 23.45
C PHE A 59 -6.93 0.38 23.04
N GLY A 60 -7.29 -0.18 21.89
CA GLY A 60 -6.67 -1.39 21.35
C GLY A 60 -5.17 -1.20 21.13
N ALA A 61 -4.78 -0.09 20.50
CA ALA A 61 -3.38 0.25 20.25
C ALA A 61 -2.60 0.39 21.57
N TYR A 62 -3.17 1.08 22.55
CA TYR A 62 -2.60 1.20 23.88
C TYR A 62 -2.44 -0.17 24.58
N ALA A 63 -3.46 -1.02 24.51
CA ALA A 63 -3.46 -2.32 25.14
C ALA A 63 -2.34 -3.22 24.59
N VAL A 64 -2.14 -3.23 23.27
CA VAL A 64 -1.03 -3.95 22.63
C VAL A 64 0.31 -3.36 23.05
N LYS A 65 0.50 -2.03 22.92
CA LYS A 65 1.76 -1.36 23.25
C LYS A 65 2.20 -1.55 24.70
N LYS A 66 1.27 -1.59 25.65
CA LYS A 66 1.58 -1.83 27.08
C LYS A 66 1.68 -3.31 27.43
N GLY A 67 1.32 -4.22 26.52
CA GLY A 67 1.24 -5.65 26.77
C GLY A 67 0.12 -6.01 27.77
N ARG A 68 -0.97 -5.24 27.77
CA ARG A 68 -2.21 -5.56 28.51
C ARG A 68 -3.03 -6.63 27.78
N ILE A 69 -2.77 -6.82 26.49
CA ILE A 69 -3.25 -7.94 25.69
C ILE A 69 -2.04 -8.68 25.12
N THR A 70 -2.04 -9.99 25.28
CA THR A 70 -1.06 -10.96 24.77
C THR A 70 -1.80 -12.05 24.00
N MET A 71 -1.08 -12.91 23.27
CA MET A 71 -1.70 -14.04 22.56
C MET A 71 -2.47 -14.94 23.55
N GLN A 72 -1.88 -15.26 24.70
CA GLN A 72 -2.55 -16.06 25.73
C GLN A 72 -3.82 -15.38 26.29
N SER A 73 -3.83 -14.05 26.37
CA SER A 73 -5.04 -13.36 26.83
C SER A 73 -6.16 -13.39 25.78
N LEU A 74 -5.85 -13.48 24.48
CA LEU A 74 -6.87 -13.56 23.42
C LEU A 74 -7.73 -14.82 23.59
N GLU A 75 -7.10 -15.97 23.83
CA GLU A 75 -7.80 -17.24 24.10
C GLU A 75 -8.76 -17.10 25.29
N LYS A 76 -8.28 -16.56 26.41
CA LYS A 76 -9.10 -16.36 27.63
C LYS A 76 -10.25 -15.38 27.39
N LEU A 77 -10.01 -14.32 26.61
CA LEU A 77 -11.05 -13.34 26.30
C LEU A 77 -12.12 -13.96 25.39
N VAL A 78 -11.72 -14.72 24.36
CA VAL A 78 -12.66 -15.42 23.50
C VAL A 78 -13.50 -16.43 24.29
N GLN A 79 -12.88 -17.21 25.17
CA GLN A 79 -13.61 -18.12 26.07
C GLN A 79 -14.61 -17.38 26.96
N LYS A 80 -14.27 -16.20 27.45
CA LYS A 80 -15.13 -15.38 28.29
C LYS A 80 -16.35 -14.81 27.55
N TYR A 81 -16.20 -14.42 26.29
CA TYR A 81 -17.23 -13.67 25.56
C TYR A 81 -18.09 -14.52 24.61
N TYR A 82 -17.61 -15.69 24.20
CA TYR A 82 -18.35 -16.58 23.31
C TYR A 82 -18.78 -17.84 24.05
N ARG A 83 -20.07 -18.20 23.95
CA ARG A 83 -20.69 -19.23 24.80
C ARG A 83 -20.38 -20.67 24.39
N THR A 84 -20.21 -20.95 23.11
CA THR A 84 -20.04 -22.32 22.60
C THR A 84 -18.60 -22.55 22.17
N GLU A 85 -18.06 -23.75 22.41
CA GLU A 85 -16.71 -24.14 22.00
C GLU A 85 -16.51 -23.97 20.49
N GLU A 86 -17.53 -24.33 19.70
CA GLU A 86 -17.48 -24.17 18.25
C GLU A 86 -17.30 -22.69 17.84
N LYS A 87 -18.03 -21.77 18.49
CA LYS A 87 -17.92 -20.34 18.20
C LYS A 87 -16.58 -19.78 18.68
N GLN A 88 -16.12 -20.21 19.86
CA GLN A 88 -14.80 -19.84 20.38
C GLN A 88 -13.69 -20.26 19.40
N ARG A 89 -13.72 -21.51 18.93
CA ARG A 89 -12.76 -22.04 17.95
C ARG A 89 -12.77 -21.22 16.67
N ARG A 90 -13.94 -21.00 16.06
CA ARG A 90 -14.07 -20.22 14.82
C ARG A 90 -13.53 -18.80 14.97
N ILE A 91 -13.79 -18.14 16.10
CA ILE A 91 -13.30 -16.78 16.36
C ILE A 91 -11.77 -16.76 16.53
N LEU A 92 -11.21 -17.73 17.27
CA LEU A 92 -9.76 -17.84 17.41
C LEU A 92 -9.08 -18.11 16.07
N GLU A 93 -9.64 -19.01 15.26
CA GLU A 93 -9.17 -19.27 13.89
C GLU A 93 -9.13 -17.98 13.06
N VAL A 94 -10.18 -17.16 13.09
CA VAL A 94 -10.21 -15.87 12.38
C VAL A 94 -9.14 -14.90 12.90
N ILE A 95 -8.96 -14.79 14.22
CA ILE A 95 -7.94 -13.91 14.81
C ILE A 95 -6.54 -14.38 14.42
N HIS A 96 -6.24 -15.67 14.55
CA HIS A 96 -4.95 -16.23 14.18
C HIS A 96 -4.65 -16.08 12.69
N LEU A 97 -5.62 -16.39 11.83
CA LEU A 97 -5.48 -16.19 10.38
C LEU A 97 -5.18 -14.73 10.03
N LYS A 98 -5.80 -13.76 10.72
CA LYS A 98 -5.47 -12.34 10.51
C LYS A 98 -4.05 -12.02 10.98
N LEU A 99 -3.69 -12.44 12.18
CA LEU A 99 -2.36 -12.16 12.75
C LEU A 99 -1.22 -12.76 11.92
N ASP A 100 -1.37 -14.02 11.49
CA ASP A 100 -0.32 -14.74 10.77
C ASP A 100 -0.10 -14.15 9.37
N ASN A 101 -1.19 -13.75 8.70
CA ASN A 101 -1.12 -13.20 7.35
C ASN A 101 -0.68 -11.74 7.30
N LEU A 102 -0.78 -10.96 8.39
CA LEU A 102 -0.37 -9.54 8.39
C LEU A 102 1.10 -9.33 8.04
N SER A 103 1.93 -10.35 8.16
CA SER A 103 3.32 -10.35 7.68
C SER A 103 3.44 -10.09 6.17
N PHE A 104 2.39 -10.41 5.37
CA PHE A 104 2.33 -10.17 3.94
C PHE A 104 1.80 -8.78 3.57
N LEU A 105 1.42 -7.94 4.54
CA LEU A 105 0.93 -6.59 4.27
C LEU A 105 1.91 -5.72 3.45
N PRO A 106 3.24 -5.77 3.66
CA PRO A 106 4.18 -5.07 2.79
C PRO A 106 4.11 -5.52 1.32
N GLU A 107 3.82 -6.80 1.08
CA GLU A 107 3.71 -7.37 -0.27
C GLU A 107 2.51 -6.82 -1.02
N MET A 108 1.43 -6.40 -0.34
CA MET A 108 0.30 -5.69 -0.95
C MET A 108 0.77 -4.49 -1.79
N PHE A 109 1.86 -3.85 -1.37
CA PHE A 109 2.44 -2.67 -2.02
C PHE A 109 3.68 -3.00 -2.88
N ALA A 110 4.03 -4.28 -3.05
CA ALA A 110 5.19 -4.72 -3.82
C ALA A 110 4.88 -4.93 -5.31
N SER A 111 5.92 -4.81 -6.15
CA SER A 111 5.82 -4.39 -7.55
C SER A 111 5.56 -5.48 -8.60
N TYR A 112 5.22 -6.71 -8.22
CA TYR A 112 5.34 -7.86 -9.14
C TYR A 112 4.02 -8.42 -9.67
N SER A 113 2.87 -7.82 -9.34
CA SER A 113 1.56 -8.32 -9.74
C SER A 113 0.63 -7.25 -10.30
N LYS A 114 -0.46 -7.71 -10.94
CA LYS A 114 -1.57 -6.86 -11.29
C LYS A 114 -2.34 -6.50 -10.03
N LEU A 115 -2.43 -5.21 -9.78
CA LEU A 115 -3.14 -4.64 -8.65
C LEU A 115 -4.47 -4.10 -9.14
N TYR A 116 -5.55 -4.63 -8.57
CA TYR A 116 -6.90 -4.20 -8.91
C TYR A 116 -7.53 -3.49 -7.74
N LEU A 117 -8.26 -2.43 -8.03
CA LEU A 117 -9.11 -1.74 -7.08
C LEU A 117 -10.56 -1.98 -7.49
N TYR A 118 -11.32 -2.65 -6.64
CA TYR A 118 -12.74 -2.85 -6.82
C TYR A 118 -13.55 -1.82 -6.04
N ASP A 119 -14.54 -1.18 -6.67
CA ASP A 119 -15.56 -0.37 -5.98
C ASP A 119 -16.71 -1.30 -5.57
N LEU A 120 -16.88 -1.51 -4.26
CA LEU A 120 -17.83 -2.49 -3.74
C LEU A 120 -19.28 -1.99 -3.79
N GLY A 121 -19.50 -0.68 -3.95
CA GLY A 121 -20.83 -0.08 -3.85
C GLY A 121 -21.49 -0.37 -2.49
N LYS A 122 -22.79 -0.06 -2.37
CA LYS A 122 -23.61 -0.59 -1.26
C LYS A 122 -24.24 -1.91 -1.72
N ARG A 123 -23.49 -3.01 -1.61
CA ARG A 123 -24.06 -4.35 -1.76
C ARG A 123 -24.81 -4.71 -0.48
N GLU A 124 -26.13 -4.82 -0.55
CA GLU A 124 -26.97 -5.26 0.59
C GLU A 124 -26.71 -6.74 0.95
N ASP A 125 -26.09 -7.49 0.04
CA ASP A 125 -25.78 -8.92 0.11
C ASP A 125 -24.30 -9.23 0.45
N SER A 126 -23.50 -8.20 0.77
CA SER A 126 -22.08 -8.37 1.09
C SER A 126 -21.80 -8.09 2.57
N ASP A 127 -21.22 -9.07 3.27
CA ASP A 127 -20.65 -8.90 4.61
C ASP A 127 -19.36 -8.03 4.60
N PHE A 128 -18.94 -7.55 3.42
CA PHE A 128 -17.69 -6.80 3.24
C PHE A 128 -17.92 -5.31 3.53
N ASP A 129 -17.62 -4.91 4.76
CA ASP A 129 -17.71 -3.51 5.22
C ASP A 129 -16.51 -2.68 4.70
N SER A 130 -16.38 -2.54 3.37
CA SER A 130 -15.34 -1.70 2.75
C SER A 130 -15.87 -1.00 1.52
N ASP A 131 -15.39 0.23 1.27
CA ASP A 131 -15.72 0.98 0.06
C ASP A 131 -14.96 0.44 -1.15
N TYR A 132 -13.71 0.03 -0.93
CA TYR A 132 -12.86 -0.51 -1.96
C TYR A 132 -12.16 -1.78 -1.50
N LEU A 133 -11.85 -2.65 -2.46
CA LEU A 133 -11.02 -3.82 -2.26
C LEU A 133 -9.81 -3.75 -3.18
N MET A 134 -8.61 -3.66 -2.59
CA MET A 134 -7.35 -3.77 -3.32
C MET A 134 -6.92 -5.24 -3.32
N VAL A 135 -6.70 -5.79 -4.51
CA VAL A 135 -6.34 -7.20 -4.72
C VAL A 135 -4.97 -7.30 -5.36
N HIS A 136 -4.10 -8.09 -4.74
CA HIS A 136 -2.77 -8.42 -5.24
C HIS A 136 -2.72 -9.93 -5.51
N GLU A 137 -2.68 -10.30 -6.79
CA GLU A 137 -2.60 -11.69 -7.22
C GLU A 137 -1.14 -12.15 -7.31
N MET A 138 -0.73 -13.07 -6.44
CA MET A 138 0.59 -13.70 -6.46
C MET A 138 0.51 -15.09 -7.08
N GLU A 139 1.62 -15.83 -7.18
CA GLU A 139 1.62 -17.16 -7.79
C GLU A 139 0.78 -18.18 -7.01
N ASP A 140 0.93 -18.24 -5.68
CA ASP A 140 0.34 -19.25 -4.80
C ASP A 140 -0.86 -18.73 -3.96
N ARG A 141 -1.00 -17.40 -3.87
CA ARG A 141 -1.98 -16.73 -3.02
C ARG A 141 -2.51 -15.44 -3.66
N THR A 142 -3.58 -14.93 -3.09
CA THR A 142 -4.12 -13.60 -3.38
C THR A 142 -4.25 -12.84 -2.08
N LEU A 143 -3.68 -11.64 -2.03
CA LEU A 143 -3.83 -10.74 -0.90
C LEU A 143 -5.00 -9.78 -1.16
N HIS A 144 -5.71 -9.44 -0.10
CA HIS A 144 -6.91 -8.61 -0.13
C HIS A 144 -6.80 -7.53 0.94
N LEU A 145 -6.83 -6.27 0.54
CA LEU A 145 -6.86 -5.11 1.44
C LEU A 145 -8.17 -4.37 1.25
N GLY A 146 -9.07 -4.48 2.22
CA GLY A 146 -10.28 -3.68 2.29
C GLY A 146 -9.96 -2.26 2.75
N ILE A 147 -10.54 -1.28 2.08
CA ILE A 147 -10.30 0.15 2.25
C ILE A 147 -11.64 0.85 2.44
N ILE A 148 -11.73 1.75 3.42
CA ILE A 148 -12.92 2.56 3.72
C ILE A 148 -12.61 4.05 3.57
N LYS A 149 -13.60 4.86 3.18
CA LYS A 149 -13.49 6.32 3.12
C LYS A 149 -13.55 6.89 4.54
N LYS A 150 -12.66 7.86 4.84
CA LYS A 150 -12.51 8.39 6.21
C LYS A 150 -13.62 9.37 6.59
N ASP A 151 -14.16 10.13 5.64
CA ASP A 151 -15.35 10.98 5.84
C ASP A 151 -15.86 11.56 4.50
N ARG A 152 -17.05 12.19 4.47
CA ARG A 152 -17.62 12.79 3.25
C ARG A 152 -16.95 14.11 2.82
N GLN A 153 -16.20 14.77 3.71
CA GLN A 153 -15.64 16.10 3.46
C GLN A 153 -14.28 16.07 2.73
N GLU A 154 -13.42 15.09 3.03
CA GLU A 154 -12.13 14.93 2.35
C GLU A 154 -12.24 13.93 1.20
N LYS A 155 -12.45 14.47 0.00
CA LYS A 155 -12.61 13.70 -1.22
C LYS A 155 -11.37 12.79 -1.43
N ASN A 156 -11.61 11.49 -1.51
CA ASN A 156 -10.63 10.42 -1.74
C ASN A 156 -9.73 10.01 -0.55
N LEU A 157 -9.90 10.60 0.64
CA LEU A 157 -9.17 10.13 1.83
C LEU A 157 -9.77 8.81 2.33
N CYS A 158 -8.92 7.80 2.43
CA CYS A 158 -9.29 6.45 2.79
C CYS A 158 -8.36 5.86 3.86
N GLN A 159 -8.81 4.78 4.50
CA GLN A 159 -8.09 4.04 5.53
C GLN A 159 -8.21 2.54 5.28
N CYS A 160 -7.19 1.78 5.71
CA CYS A 160 -7.23 0.33 5.73
C CYS A 160 -8.28 -0.12 6.74
N ASN A 161 -9.12 -1.07 6.33
CA ASN A 161 -10.16 -1.65 7.16
C ASN A 161 -9.90 -3.13 7.45
N SER A 162 -9.56 -3.90 6.43
CA SER A 162 -9.36 -5.34 6.56
C SER A 162 -8.17 -5.80 5.71
N PHE A 163 -7.46 -6.81 6.21
CA PHE A 163 -6.45 -7.52 5.44
C PHE A 163 -6.74 -9.02 5.52
N MET A 164 -6.70 -9.70 4.37
CA MET A 164 -6.98 -11.12 4.22
C MET A 164 -6.10 -11.73 3.13
N THR A 165 -5.86 -13.03 3.24
CA THR A 165 -5.13 -13.82 2.25
C THR A 165 -5.96 -15.04 1.88
N THR A 166 -6.12 -15.30 0.58
CA THR A 166 -6.66 -16.56 0.06
C THR A 166 -5.56 -17.33 -0.65
N TYR A 167 -5.54 -18.66 -0.54
CA TYR A 167 -4.56 -19.48 -1.25
C TYR A 167 -5.20 -20.06 -2.50
N LYS A 168 -4.49 -20.07 -3.63
CA LYS A 168 -5.06 -20.53 -4.91
C LYS A 168 -5.48 -22.00 -4.90
N LYS A 169 -4.85 -22.81 -4.04
CA LYS A 169 -5.22 -24.20 -3.79
C LYS A 169 -6.60 -24.37 -3.14
N ASP A 170 -7.13 -23.32 -2.52
CA ASP A 170 -8.42 -23.37 -1.84
C ASP A 170 -9.56 -23.23 -2.86
N LYS A 171 -10.62 -24.04 -2.69
CA LYS A 171 -11.85 -23.86 -3.47
C LYS A 171 -12.41 -22.46 -3.18
N ASN A 172 -12.78 -21.72 -4.23
CA ASN A 172 -13.32 -20.35 -4.15
C ASN A 172 -12.33 -19.27 -3.66
N SER A 173 -11.04 -19.39 -4.00
CA SER A 173 -9.98 -18.43 -3.63
C SER A 173 -10.20 -16.99 -4.15
N ASP A 174 -11.07 -16.82 -5.15
CA ASP A 174 -11.50 -15.56 -5.78
C ASP A 174 -12.89 -15.08 -5.32
N SER A 175 -13.58 -15.81 -4.44
CA SER A 175 -14.96 -15.51 -4.04
C SER A 175 -15.18 -14.08 -3.53
N PHE A 176 -14.15 -13.45 -2.95
CA PHE A 176 -14.23 -12.10 -2.42
C PHE A 176 -14.33 -11.01 -3.50
N TYR A 177 -13.91 -11.30 -4.73
CA TYR A 177 -13.94 -10.33 -5.84
C TYR A 177 -14.60 -10.84 -7.11
N ARG A 178 -14.94 -12.13 -7.18
CA ARG A 178 -15.69 -12.72 -8.29
C ARG A 178 -17.02 -11.98 -8.48
N GLY A 179 -17.22 -11.43 -9.69
CA GLY A 179 -18.45 -10.73 -10.05
C GLY A 179 -18.55 -9.29 -9.55
N LEU A 180 -17.45 -8.66 -9.12
CA LEU A 180 -17.40 -7.22 -8.90
C LEU A 180 -17.30 -6.48 -10.23
N GLU A 181 -18.27 -5.60 -10.52
CA GLU A 181 -18.44 -4.95 -11.84
C GLU A 181 -17.44 -3.81 -12.10
N HIS A 182 -16.81 -3.28 -11.05
CA HIS A 182 -15.97 -2.09 -11.13
C HIS A 182 -14.54 -2.39 -10.75
N CYS A 183 -13.84 -3.08 -11.65
CA CYS A 183 -12.43 -3.40 -11.54
C CYS A 183 -11.58 -2.33 -12.24
N TYR A 184 -10.71 -1.66 -11.48
CA TYR A 184 -9.74 -0.71 -12.02
C TYR A 184 -8.33 -1.26 -11.85
N GLU A 185 -7.59 -1.39 -12.95
CA GLU A 185 -6.14 -1.61 -12.87
C GLU A 185 -5.48 -0.38 -12.24
N ILE A 186 -4.68 -0.63 -11.21
CA ILE A 186 -3.84 0.40 -10.60
C ILE A 186 -2.71 0.69 -11.57
N ASN A 187 -2.53 1.96 -11.92
CA ASN A 187 -1.48 2.41 -12.82
C ASN A 187 -0.17 2.69 -12.07
N ARG A 188 -0.28 3.28 -10.87
CA ARG A 188 0.87 3.75 -10.09
C ARG A 188 0.51 3.76 -8.61
N ILE A 189 1.46 3.44 -7.74
CA ILE A 189 1.38 3.74 -6.30
C ILE A 189 2.57 4.60 -5.91
N VAL A 190 2.28 5.79 -5.41
CA VAL A 190 3.27 6.69 -4.82
C VAL A 190 3.17 6.60 -3.31
N ARG A 191 4.29 6.33 -2.66
CA ARG A 191 4.43 6.29 -1.20
C ARG A 191 5.13 7.55 -0.73
N GLU A 192 4.50 8.31 0.16
CA GLU A 192 5.05 9.52 0.78
C GLU A 192 5.32 9.30 2.27
N ASP A 193 6.53 9.56 2.73
CA ASP A 193 6.85 9.55 4.17
C ASP A 193 6.19 10.74 4.87
N LYS A 194 5.35 10.47 5.88
CA LYS A 194 4.55 11.51 6.54
C LYS A 194 5.38 12.58 7.24
N MET A 195 6.58 12.22 7.70
CA MET A 195 7.46 13.11 8.47
C MET A 195 8.33 13.95 7.55
N THR A 196 8.93 13.31 6.53
CA THR A 196 9.89 13.97 5.63
C THR A 196 9.27 14.52 4.36
N LYS A 197 8.00 14.16 4.07
CA LYS A 197 7.26 14.54 2.86
C LYS A 197 7.91 14.07 1.56
N ARG A 198 8.73 13.03 1.63
CA ARG A 198 9.40 12.44 0.47
C ARG A 198 8.52 11.39 -0.18
N ALA A 199 8.31 11.55 -1.47
CA ALA A 199 7.55 10.64 -2.30
C ALA A 199 8.47 9.72 -3.12
N GLU A 200 8.04 8.49 -3.33
CA GLU A 200 8.69 7.49 -4.18
C GLU A 200 7.60 6.66 -4.87
N THR A 201 7.76 6.40 -6.16
CA THR A 201 6.89 5.45 -6.87
C THR A 201 7.35 4.03 -6.53
N ILE A 202 6.49 3.29 -5.84
CA ILE A 202 6.75 1.90 -5.42
C ILE A 202 6.08 0.86 -6.32
N TYR A 203 5.16 1.32 -7.18
CA TYR A 203 4.53 0.50 -8.21
C TYR A 203 4.23 1.33 -9.44
N LEU A 204 4.50 0.79 -10.61
CA LEU A 204 4.12 1.33 -11.91
C LEU A 204 3.72 0.15 -12.80
N SER A 205 2.49 0.16 -13.34
CA SER A 205 2.05 -0.90 -14.24
C SER A 205 2.77 -0.80 -15.60
N SER A 206 2.94 -1.92 -16.30
CA SER A 206 3.64 -1.94 -17.60
C SER A 206 3.00 -0.99 -18.63
N MET A 207 1.67 -0.86 -18.60
CA MET A 207 0.95 0.10 -19.44
C MET A 207 1.23 1.55 -19.05
N ALA A 208 1.35 1.84 -17.74
CA ALA A 208 1.68 3.17 -17.26
C ALA A 208 3.14 3.54 -17.57
N GLU A 209 4.07 2.58 -17.41
CA GLU A 209 5.47 2.74 -17.77
C GLU A 209 5.63 3.03 -19.27
N CYS A 210 4.97 2.26 -20.14
CA CYS A 210 5.01 2.50 -21.58
C CYS A 210 4.53 3.92 -21.93
N ARG A 211 3.42 4.38 -21.34
CA ARG A 211 2.93 5.76 -21.54
C ARG A 211 3.91 6.81 -21.03
N GLU A 212 4.57 6.57 -19.91
CA GLU A 212 5.56 7.47 -19.34
C GLU A 212 6.79 7.59 -20.24
N ARG A 213 7.31 6.46 -20.76
CA ARG A 213 8.40 6.44 -21.74
C ARG A 213 8.05 7.23 -23.00
N THR A 214 6.89 6.98 -23.59
CA THR A 214 6.42 7.74 -24.76
C THR A 214 6.22 9.22 -24.45
N GLY A 215 5.79 9.57 -23.24
CA GLY A 215 5.72 10.95 -22.80
C GLY A 215 7.09 11.62 -22.75
N ILE A 216 8.09 10.92 -22.22
CA ILE A 216 9.47 11.41 -22.10
C ILE A 216 10.04 11.62 -23.50
N GLU A 217 9.89 10.66 -24.41
CA GLU A 217 10.35 10.79 -25.81
C GLU A 217 9.76 12.04 -26.49
N LYS A 218 8.46 12.27 -26.35
CA LYS A 218 7.80 13.47 -26.91
C LYS A 218 8.30 14.76 -26.26
N MET A 219 8.53 14.74 -24.96
CA MET A 219 9.07 15.89 -24.22
C MET A 219 10.48 16.23 -24.71
N LEU A 220 11.35 15.23 -24.86
CA LEU A 220 12.71 15.41 -25.39
C LEU A 220 12.68 15.95 -26.82
N GLN A 221 11.83 15.37 -27.67
CA GLN A 221 11.67 15.82 -29.06
C GLN A 221 11.21 17.28 -29.14
N ALA A 222 10.25 17.68 -28.30
CA ALA A 222 9.80 19.07 -28.22
C ALA A 222 10.90 20.02 -27.75
N GLY A 223 11.83 19.54 -26.92
CA GLY A 223 13.03 20.25 -26.49
C GLY A 223 14.20 20.19 -27.48
N GLY A 224 14.04 19.58 -28.65
CA GLY A 224 15.11 19.42 -29.65
C GLY A 224 16.19 18.40 -29.27
N ILE A 225 15.96 17.59 -28.24
CA ILE A 225 16.90 16.56 -27.77
C ILE A 225 16.54 15.22 -28.42
N GLY A 226 17.54 14.54 -28.98
CA GLY A 226 17.37 13.18 -29.49
C GLY A 226 17.02 12.20 -28.38
N ALA A 227 15.85 11.57 -28.47
CA ALA A 227 15.43 10.54 -27.52
C ALA A 227 16.16 9.23 -27.83
N ASP A 228 17.15 8.88 -27.01
CA ASP A 228 17.72 7.54 -27.00
C ASP A 228 17.23 6.72 -25.80
N GLU A 229 17.22 5.40 -25.97
CA GLU A 229 16.68 4.46 -24.99
C GLU A 229 17.39 4.53 -23.63
N LYS A 230 18.68 4.89 -23.62
CA LYS A 230 19.47 5.00 -22.39
C LYS A 230 19.03 6.22 -21.59
N LEU A 231 18.87 7.38 -22.24
CA LEU A 231 18.41 8.62 -21.63
C LEU A 231 16.98 8.48 -21.11
N VAL A 232 16.08 7.92 -21.92
CA VAL A 232 14.69 7.66 -21.50
C VAL A 232 14.67 6.78 -20.26
N THR A 233 15.49 5.73 -20.23
CA THR A 233 15.57 4.82 -19.07
C THR A 233 16.07 5.53 -17.82
N GLU A 234 17.08 6.40 -17.91
CA GLU A 234 17.55 7.16 -16.75
C GLU A 234 16.51 8.18 -16.24
N ILE A 235 15.79 8.85 -17.14
CA ILE A 235 14.70 9.75 -16.75
C ILE A 235 13.57 8.97 -16.04
N VAL A 236 13.20 7.79 -16.54
CA VAL A 236 12.22 6.93 -15.86
C VAL A 236 12.69 6.58 -14.44
N LYS A 237 13.96 6.20 -14.26
CA LYS A 237 14.51 5.90 -12.92
C LYS A 237 14.44 7.12 -11.99
N VAL A 238 14.77 8.30 -12.48
CA VAL A 238 14.66 9.57 -11.74
C VAL A 238 13.20 9.85 -11.35
N ASN A 239 12.26 9.72 -12.30
CA ASN A 239 10.83 9.90 -12.06
C ASN A 239 10.30 8.95 -10.98
N LEU A 240 10.64 7.66 -11.10
CA LEU A 240 10.26 6.64 -10.13
C LEU A 240 10.79 6.99 -8.73
N LYS A 241 12.08 7.36 -8.64
CA LYS A 241 12.74 7.66 -7.38
C LYS A 241 12.11 8.82 -6.62
N PHE A 242 11.68 9.86 -7.31
CA PHE A 242 11.05 11.04 -6.70
C PHE A 242 9.52 11.03 -6.71
N GLY A 243 8.89 9.99 -7.25
CA GLY A 243 7.43 9.86 -7.27
C GLY A 243 6.71 10.78 -8.27
N ILE A 244 7.43 11.51 -9.11
CA ILE A 244 6.88 12.55 -9.99
C ILE A 244 7.40 12.40 -11.42
N TYR A 245 6.61 12.89 -12.38
CA TYR A 245 7.05 13.03 -13.75
C TYR A 245 7.80 14.36 -13.89
N HIS A 246 9.11 14.34 -14.12
CA HIS A 246 9.90 15.55 -14.28
C HIS A 246 9.68 16.18 -15.67
N THR A 247 9.49 17.50 -15.69
CA THR A 247 9.46 18.28 -16.93
C THR A 247 10.88 18.65 -17.37
N MET A 248 11.03 19.16 -18.59
CA MET A 248 12.32 19.67 -19.11
C MET A 248 13.00 20.64 -18.14
N ASP A 249 12.27 21.60 -17.58
CA ASP A 249 12.84 22.59 -16.67
C ASP A 249 13.35 21.95 -15.38
N MET A 250 12.61 20.96 -14.85
CA MET A 250 13.03 20.22 -13.66
C MET A 250 14.25 19.33 -13.92
N LEU A 251 14.35 18.74 -15.11
CA LEU A 251 15.51 17.95 -15.52
C LEU A 251 16.75 18.82 -15.75
N ASN A 252 16.55 20.06 -16.20
CA ASN A 252 17.62 21.05 -16.36
C ASN A 252 18.14 21.60 -15.03
N ASP A 253 17.36 21.53 -13.95
CA ASP A 253 17.79 21.92 -12.60
C ASP A 253 18.55 20.79 -11.90
N GLY A 254 19.75 20.47 -12.41
CA GLY A 254 20.59 19.41 -11.85
C GLY A 254 20.99 19.66 -10.38
N ALA A 255 21.19 20.92 -10.00
CA ALA A 255 21.46 21.30 -8.62
C ALA A 255 20.26 21.01 -7.71
N GLY A 256 19.04 21.35 -8.15
CA GLY A 256 17.81 21.04 -7.43
C GLY A 256 17.53 19.54 -7.32
N LEU A 257 17.85 18.76 -8.36
CA LEU A 257 17.75 17.30 -8.30
C LEU A 257 18.72 16.71 -7.27
N LEU A 258 19.99 17.10 -7.30
CA LEU A 258 21.00 16.62 -6.35
C LEU A 258 20.71 17.06 -4.91
N ALA A 259 20.13 18.24 -4.71
CA ALA A 259 19.72 18.74 -3.40
C ALA A 259 18.61 17.90 -2.76
N LYS A 260 17.78 17.22 -3.56
CA LYS A 260 16.73 16.31 -3.07
C LYS A 260 17.28 14.95 -2.66
N CYS A 261 18.46 14.55 -3.15
CA CYS A 261 19.06 13.25 -2.85
C CYS A 261 19.63 13.20 -1.43
N VAL A 262 19.34 12.12 -0.71
CA VAL A 262 19.65 12.02 0.73
C VAL A 262 20.63 10.92 1.07
N ASP A 263 20.83 10.00 0.14
CA ASP A 263 21.81 8.95 0.28
C ASP A 263 22.72 8.88 -0.95
N LYS A 264 23.77 8.05 -0.84
CA LYS A 264 24.78 7.91 -1.89
C LYS A 264 24.22 7.23 -3.15
N ARG A 265 23.20 6.39 -3.03
CA ARG A 265 22.60 5.67 -4.18
C ARG A 265 21.73 6.60 -5.01
N GLU A 266 20.93 7.43 -4.36
CA GLU A 266 20.14 8.48 -5.03
C GLU A 266 21.05 9.49 -5.72
N LYS A 267 22.13 9.90 -5.06
CA LYS A 267 23.13 10.78 -5.68
C LYS A 267 23.78 10.13 -6.90
N ALA A 268 24.17 8.86 -6.81
CA ALA A 268 24.72 8.14 -7.96
C ALA A 268 23.74 8.08 -9.13
N LEU A 269 22.48 7.71 -8.87
CA LEU A 269 21.42 7.66 -9.90
C LEU A 269 21.23 9.03 -10.59
N VAL A 270 21.16 10.11 -9.81
CA VAL A 270 21.01 11.46 -10.39
C VAL A 270 22.28 11.91 -11.12
N SER A 271 23.47 11.61 -10.59
CA SER A 271 24.74 11.90 -11.26
C SER A 271 24.88 11.17 -12.60
N ASP A 272 24.48 9.89 -12.66
CA ASP A 272 24.51 9.09 -13.89
C ASP A 272 23.57 9.68 -14.94
N PHE A 273 22.37 10.09 -14.53
CA PHE A 273 21.43 10.82 -15.38
C PHE A 273 22.04 12.14 -15.89
N LEU A 274 22.59 12.97 -15.00
CA LEU A 274 23.11 14.30 -15.37
C LEU A 274 24.28 14.21 -16.34
N ALA A 275 25.16 13.21 -16.19
CA ALA A 275 26.26 12.99 -17.12
C ALA A 275 25.76 12.73 -18.55
N LEU A 276 24.72 11.91 -18.71
CA LEU A 276 24.09 11.66 -20.01
C LEU A 276 23.33 12.88 -20.53
N TRP A 277 22.67 13.61 -19.62
CA TRP A 277 21.92 14.83 -19.95
C TRP A 277 22.82 15.91 -20.54
N GLU A 278 23.98 16.16 -19.93
CA GLU A 278 24.95 17.14 -20.40
C GLU A 278 25.57 16.77 -21.75
N GLU A 279 25.92 15.48 -21.95
CA GLU A 279 26.45 15.00 -23.23
C GLU A 279 25.48 15.28 -24.38
N LYS A 280 24.18 15.03 -24.16
CA LYS A 280 23.15 15.22 -25.18
C LYS A 280 22.78 16.69 -25.42
N ARG A 281 22.95 17.54 -24.41
CA ARG A 281 22.76 18.99 -24.57
C ARG A 281 23.94 19.68 -25.27
N ASN A 282 25.16 19.21 -25.06
CA ASN A 282 26.36 19.79 -25.68
C ASN A 282 26.59 19.32 -27.13
N GLY A 283 25.84 18.31 -27.58
CA GLY A 283 25.83 17.83 -28.97
C GLY A 283 24.75 18.47 -29.86
N ILE A 284 24.07 19.50 -29.37
CA ILE A 284 23.12 20.37 -30.10
C ILE A 284 23.82 21.70 -30.41
#